data_AF-A0A7S3JC69-F1
#
_entry.id   AF-A0A7S3JC69-F1
#
_cell.length_a   1.000
_cell.length_b   1.000
_cell.length_c   1.000
_cell.angle_alpha   90.00
_cell.angle_beta   90.00
_cell.angle_gamma   90.00
#
_symmetry.space_group_name_H-M   'P 1'
#
loop_
_entity.id
_entity.type
_entity.pdbx_description
1 polymer ?
#
loop_
_entity_poly.entity_id
_entity_poly.type
_entity_poly.pdbx_seq_one_letter_code
_entity_poly.pdbx_strand_id
1 'polypeptide(L)'
;MAIGVFAFQTLDAMDGKQARRTNSSTPLGQLFDHGLDGISWSVNGLNIVSLLSLGLTLNSAIAMFQFWVPLYITTLLEYHTGVFEYNIGNIDGTTGLLILIGFDLAPAIFGVTFYNWQLKDVFWFLPEIITGPFTMRSVIIAILLYTGVIFSVVLLVTLFVRVKDTKARLSC
;
A
#
# COMPACT_ATOMS: atom_id res chain seq x y z
N MET A 1 10.81 -10.66 -6.19
CA MET A 1 10.55 -9.34 -5.61
C MET A 1 10.29 -9.45 -4.10
N ALA A 2 9.41 -10.35 -3.65
CA ALA A 2 9.19 -10.75 -2.25
C ALA A 2 10.35 -10.55 -1.24
N ILE A 3 11.52 -11.18 -1.46
CA ILE A 3 12.67 -11.07 -0.55
C ILE A 3 13.17 -9.62 -0.44
N GLY A 4 13.20 -8.90 -1.57
CA GLY A 4 13.60 -7.49 -1.61
C GLY A 4 12.63 -6.60 -0.85
N VAL A 5 11.32 -6.81 -1.01
CA VAL A 5 10.27 -6.09 -0.27
C VAL A 5 10.40 -6.37 1.23
N PHE A 6 10.56 -7.64 1.60
CA PHE A 6 10.76 -8.05 2.99
C PHE A 6 12.01 -7.41 3.61
N ALA A 7 13.12 -7.40 2.89
CA ALA A 7 14.34 -6.76 3.34
C ALA A 7 14.16 -5.25 3.48
N PHE A 8 13.56 -4.59 2.48
CA PHE A 8 13.32 -3.14 2.50
C PHE A 8 12.48 -2.73 3.71
N GLN A 9 11.30 -3.32 3.90
CA GLN A 9 10.43 -2.98 5.05
C GLN A 9 11.10 -3.24 6.41
N THR A 10 12.01 -4.22 6.46
CA THR A 10 12.72 -4.56 7.71
C THR A 10 13.81 -3.52 7.98
N LEU A 11 14.53 -3.10 6.95
CA LEU A 11 15.59 -2.08 7.03
C LEU A 11 15.01 -0.71 7.39
N ASP A 12 13.90 -0.34 6.74
CA ASP A 12 13.09 0.84 7.06
C ASP A 12 12.69 0.86 8.55
N ALA A 13 12.06 -0.21 9.06
CA ALA A 13 11.72 -0.26 10.48
C ALA A 13 12.93 -0.24 11.44
N MET A 14 14.12 -0.61 10.97
CA MET A 14 15.34 -0.61 11.78
C MET A 14 16.01 0.76 11.87
N ASP A 15 15.97 1.57 10.82
CA ASP A 15 16.67 2.86 10.81
C ASP A 15 16.06 3.85 11.80
N GLY A 16 14.73 3.89 11.93
CA GLY A 16 14.02 4.75 12.88
C GLY A 16 14.28 4.31 14.32
N LYS A 17 14.40 2.99 14.56
CA LYS A 17 14.80 2.44 15.87
C LYS A 17 16.25 2.81 16.19
N GLN A 18 17.14 2.72 15.21
CA GLN A 18 18.54 3.07 15.37
C GLN A 18 18.69 4.58 15.64
N ALA A 19 18.04 5.44 14.87
CA ALA A 19 18.09 6.89 15.02
C ALA A 19 17.63 7.35 16.42
N ARG A 20 16.57 6.73 16.95
CA ARG A 20 16.12 6.97 18.34
C ARG A 20 17.15 6.50 19.37
N ARG A 21 17.78 5.33 19.14
CA ARG A 21 18.81 4.78 20.04
C ARG A 21 20.06 5.65 20.07
N THR A 22 20.46 6.22 18.94
CA THR A 22 21.68 7.04 18.80
C THR A 22 21.43 8.54 19.01
N ASN A 23 20.20 8.95 19.33
CA ASN A 23 19.79 10.35 19.41
C ASN A 23 20.14 11.16 18.14
N SER A 24 20.03 10.52 16.97
CA SER A 24 20.36 11.11 15.67
C SER A 24 19.12 11.36 14.80
N SER A 25 17.93 11.38 15.41
CA SER A 25 16.68 11.74 14.72
C SER A 25 16.71 13.20 14.29
N THR A 26 16.54 13.45 12.99
CA THR A 26 16.53 14.79 12.40
C THR A 26 15.38 14.94 11.38
N PRO A 27 14.85 16.16 11.16
CA PRO A 27 13.85 16.40 10.13
C PRO A 27 14.32 16.03 8.72
N LEU A 28 15.61 16.21 8.43
CA LEU A 28 16.19 15.80 7.14
C LEU A 28 16.22 14.28 6.99
N GLY A 29 16.56 13.56 8.06
CA GLY A 29 16.53 12.10 8.07
C GLY A 29 15.14 11.56 7.77
N GLN A 30 14.11 12.15 8.37
CA GLN A 30 12.72 11.79 8.12
C GLN A 30 12.26 12.12 6.69
N LEU A 31 12.65 13.27 6.15
CA LEU A 31 12.38 13.60 4.75
C LEU A 31 13.02 12.60 3.78
N PHE A 32 14.25 12.16 4.09
CA PHE A 32 14.97 11.18 3.28
C PHE A 32 14.30 9.81 3.32
N ASP A 33 13.88 9.38 4.51
CA ASP A 33 13.11 8.14 4.75
C ASP A 33 11.83 8.10 3.89
N HIS A 34 10.98 9.13 4.02
CA HIS A 34 9.75 9.24 3.22
C HIS A 34 10.02 9.32 1.71
N GLY A 35 11.14 9.93 1.30
CA GLY A 35 11.57 9.98 -0.08
C GLY A 35 11.91 8.60 -0.65
N LEU A 36 12.64 7.79 0.13
CA LEU A 36 12.96 6.41 -0.23
C LEU A 36 11.71 5.52 -0.25
N ASP A 37 10.77 5.73 0.68
CA ASP A 37 9.47 5.09 0.66
C ASP A 37 8.71 5.35 -0.64
N GLY A 38 8.66 6.60 -1.11
CA GLY A 38 8.01 6.93 -2.38
C GLY A 38 8.63 6.22 -3.59
N ILE A 39 9.96 6.06 -3.61
CA ILE A 39 10.65 5.29 -4.65
C ILE A 39 10.29 3.80 -4.54
N SER A 40 10.32 3.25 -3.33
CA SER A 40 9.96 1.85 -3.06
C SER A 40 8.53 1.56 -3.50
N TRP A 41 7.58 2.43 -3.16
CA TRP A 41 6.18 2.33 -3.58
C TRP A 41 6.03 2.34 -5.11
N SER A 42 6.84 3.13 -5.82
CA SER A 42 6.84 3.15 -7.28
C SER A 42 7.32 1.84 -7.89
N VAL A 43 8.42 1.30 -7.39
CA VAL A 43 8.97 0.02 -7.85
C VAL A 43 7.99 -1.12 -7.58
N ASN A 44 7.37 -1.13 -6.40
CA ASN A 44 6.37 -2.12 -6.01
C ASN A 44 5.11 -2.04 -6.87
N GLY A 45 4.64 -0.84 -7.21
CA GLY A 45 3.49 -0.71 -8.09
C GLY A 45 3.79 -1.15 -9.53
N LEU A 46 5.00 -0.89 -10.05
CA LEU A 46 5.44 -1.44 -11.35
C LEU A 46 5.47 -2.97 -11.31
N ASN A 47 5.93 -3.54 -10.20
CA ASN A 47 5.90 -4.98 -9.97
C ASN A 47 4.47 -5.53 -10.03
N ILE A 48 3.50 -4.92 -9.33
CA ILE A 48 2.09 -5.35 -9.40
C ILE A 48 1.52 -5.26 -10.82
N VAL A 49 1.78 -4.16 -11.53
CA VAL A 49 1.33 -3.98 -12.92
C VAL A 49 1.90 -5.08 -13.83
N SER A 50 3.15 -5.46 -13.64
CA SER A 50 3.82 -6.53 -14.36
C SER A 50 3.29 -7.92 -13.98
N LEU A 51 3.17 -8.20 -12.68
CA LEU A 51 2.67 -9.46 -12.11
C LEU A 51 1.26 -9.77 -12.61
N LEU A 52 0.40 -8.75 -12.62
CA LEU A 52 -0.96 -8.85 -13.13
C LEU A 52 -1.06 -8.58 -14.63
N SER A 53 0.06 -8.52 -15.37
CA SER A 53 0.09 -8.38 -16.84
C SER A 53 -0.82 -7.26 -17.39
N LEU A 54 -0.97 -6.15 -16.68
CA LEU A 54 -1.95 -5.09 -16.99
C LEU A 54 -1.63 -4.30 -18.26
N GLY A 55 -0.38 -4.37 -18.75
CA GLY A 55 0.09 -3.59 -19.89
C GLY A 55 0.04 -2.08 -19.63
N LEU A 56 -0.02 -1.29 -20.70
CA LEU A 56 -0.19 0.17 -20.65
C LEU A 56 -1.67 0.52 -20.78
N THR A 57 -2.42 0.37 -19.70
CA THR A 57 -3.87 0.62 -19.65
C THR A 57 -4.21 1.70 -18.63
N LEU A 58 -5.44 2.20 -18.66
CA LEU A 58 -5.91 3.11 -17.60
C LEU A 58 -5.84 2.43 -16.22
N ASN A 59 -6.12 1.12 -16.16
CA ASN A 59 -6.03 0.35 -14.92
C ASN A 59 -4.60 0.30 -14.37
N SER A 60 -3.57 0.17 -15.23
CA SER A 60 -2.18 0.22 -14.77
C SER A 60 -1.80 1.61 -14.26
N ALA A 61 -2.27 2.68 -14.93
CA ALA A 61 -2.03 4.05 -14.48
C ALA A 61 -2.70 4.35 -13.13
N ILE A 62 -3.95 3.92 -12.95
CA ILE A 62 -4.68 4.07 -11.69
C ILE A 62 -3.99 3.26 -10.59
N ALA A 63 -3.65 2.00 -10.85
CA ALA A 63 -2.94 1.15 -9.89
C ALA A 63 -1.61 1.78 -9.44
N MET A 64 -0.87 2.41 -10.37
CA MET A 64 0.36 3.13 -10.04
C MET A 64 0.11 4.38 -9.19
N PHE A 65 -0.91 5.17 -9.53
CA PHE A 65 -1.23 6.40 -8.82
C PHE A 65 -1.68 6.14 -7.37
N GLN A 66 -2.34 5.02 -7.13
CA GLN A 66 -2.81 4.62 -5.79
C GLN A 66 -1.69 4.44 -4.77
N PHE A 67 -0.46 4.14 -5.19
CA PHE A 67 0.68 4.02 -4.27
C PHE A 67 1.21 5.38 -3.81
N TRP A 68 0.98 6.45 -4.58
CA TRP A 68 1.47 7.80 -4.27
C TRP A 68 0.49 8.63 -3.44
N VAL A 69 -0.81 8.43 -3.64
CA VAL A 69 -1.85 9.23 -2.96
C VAL A 69 -1.75 9.12 -1.43
N PRO A 70 -1.63 7.93 -0.81
CA PRO A 70 -1.50 7.80 0.63
C PRO A 70 -0.27 8.52 1.18
N LEU A 71 0.90 8.37 0.53
CA LEU A 71 2.14 9.03 0.93
C LEU A 71 2.01 10.56 0.96
N TYR A 72 1.33 11.12 -0.04
CA TYR A 72 1.11 12.55 -0.09
C TYR A 72 0.15 13.02 1.02
N ILE A 73 -0.96 12.30 1.25
CA ILE A 73 -1.93 12.65 2.28
C ILE A 73 -1.30 12.56 3.68
N THR A 74 -0.50 11.52 3.96
CA THR A 74 0.13 11.35 5.28
C THR A 74 1.22 12.40 5.52
N THR A 75 1.96 12.80 4.48
CA THR A 75 2.91 13.92 4.56
C THR A 75 2.20 15.25 4.82
N LEU A 76 1.04 15.49 4.18
CA LEU A 76 0.23 16.68 4.46
C LEU A 76 -0.35 16.67 5.89
N LEU A 77 -0.78 15.50 6.37
CA LEU A 77 -1.28 15.33 7.73
C LEU A 77 -0.19 15.66 8.74
N GLU A 78 1.01 15.13 8.53
CA GLU A 78 2.16 15.44 9.36
C GLU A 78 2.51 16.93 9.32
N TYR A 79 2.56 17.53 8.13
CA TYR A 79 2.86 18.96 7.98
C TYR A 79 1.91 19.84 8.81
N HIS A 80 0.62 19.49 8.88
CA HIS A 80 -0.37 20.27 9.61
C HIS A 80 -0.51 19.92 11.10
N THR A 81 -0.24 18.68 11.49
CA THR A 81 -0.47 18.20 12.86
C THR A 81 0.82 18.06 13.67
N GLY A 82 1.98 18.01 13.00
CA GLY A 82 3.27 17.66 13.60
C GLY A 82 3.41 16.20 13.98
N VAL A 83 2.44 15.35 13.60
CA VAL A 83 2.42 13.92 13.94
C VAL A 83 2.27 13.11 12.66
N PHE A 84 3.22 12.21 12.42
CA PHE A 84 3.12 11.23 11.35
C PHE A 84 2.18 10.08 11.78
N GLU A 85 0.97 10.06 11.24
CA GLU A 85 0.00 8.98 11.41
C GLU A 85 -0.19 8.25 10.08
N TYR A 86 0.47 7.11 9.90
CA TYR A 86 0.26 6.23 8.73
C TYR A 86 -0.67 5.03 9.04
N ASN A 87 -1.16 4.93 10.28
CA ASN A 87 -1.94 3.78 10.72
C ASN A 87 -3.44 4.11 10.74
N ILE A 88 -4.26 3.24 10.15
CA ILE A 88 -5.71 3.28 10.28
C ILE A 88 -6.13 2.13 11.19
N GLY A 89 -6.32 2.44 12.48
CA GLY A 89 -6.55 1.42 13.50
C GLY A 89 -5.31 0.51 13.65
N ASN A 90 -5.50 -0.80 13.49
CA ASN A 90 -4.42 -1.79 13.55
C ASN A 90 -3.78 -2.10 12.18
N ILE A 91 -4.20 -1.42 11.12
CA ILE A 91 -3.68 -1.62 9.76
C ILE A 91 -2.69 -0.50 9.47
N ASP A 92 -1.45 -0.87 9.21
CA ASP A 92 -0.33 0.01 8.90
C ASP A 92 0.25 -0.28 7.51
N GLY A 93 1.26 0.49 7.10
CA GLY A 93 1.96 0.29 5.83
C GLY A 93 2.67 -1.05 5.73
N THR A 94 3.17 -1.56 6.85
CA THR A 94 3.81 -2.88 6.92
C THR A 94 2.84 -3.99 6.56
N THR A 95 1.59 -3.91 7.02
CA THR A 95 0.53 -4.88 6.68
C THR A 95 0.29 -4.93 5.17
N GLY A 96 0.29 -3.76 4.50
CA GLY A 96 0.17 -3.68 3.04
C GLY A 96 1.34 -4.35 2.29
N LEU A 97 2.58 -4.14 2.77
CA LEU A 97 3.77 -4.76 2.19
C LEU A 97 3.80 -6.28 2.39
N LEU A 98 3.31 -6.79 3.52
CA LEU A 98 3.16 -8.23 3.75
C LEU A 98 2.16 -8.88 2.79
N ILE A 99 1.04 -8.20 2.50
CA ILE A 99 0.06 -8.66 1.49
C ILE A 99 0.72 -8.71 0.11
N LEU A 100 1.52 -7.69 -0.24
CA LEU A 100 2.26 -7.64 -1.50
C LEU A 100 3.26 -8.80 -1.63
N ILE A 101 4.00 -9.10 -0.56
CA ILE A 101 4.89 -10.26 -0.51
C ILE A 101 4.10 -11.56 -0.75
N GLY A 102 2.89 -11.68 -0.18
CA GLY A 102 2.01 -12.82 -0.42
C GLY A 102 1.66 -12.98 -1.90
N PHE A 103 1.34 -11.89 -2.60
CA PHE A 103 1.12 -11.94 -4.04
C PHE A 103 2.38 -12.35 -4.80
N ASP A 104 3.55 -11.78 -4.48
CA ASP A 104 4.81 -12.15 -5.13
C ASP A 104 5.20 -13.63 -4.96
N LEU A 105 4.81 -14.25 -3.84
CA LEU A 105 5.09 -15.66 -3.55
C LEU A 105 4.06 -16.61 -4.17
N ALA A 106 2.85 -16.15 -4.50
CA ALA A 106 1.79 -17.02 -5.01
C ALA A 106 2.20 -17.78 -6.29
N PRO A 107 2.85 -17.17 -7.30
CA PRO A 107 3.35 -17.90 -8.47
C PRO A 107 4.39 -18.98 -8.15
N ALA A 108 5.16 -18.82 -7.07
CA ALA A 108 6.16 -19.81 -6.67
C ALA A 108 5.51 -21.07 -6.07
N ILE A 109 4.34 -20.91 -5.43
CA ILE A 109 3.61 -22.02 -4.79
C ILE A 109 2.63 -22.67 -5.77
N PHE A 110 1.84 -21.86 -6.48
CA PHE A 110 0.72 -22.33 -7.32
C PHE A 110 1.07 -22.39 -8.81
N GLY A 111 2.26 -21.93 -9.20
CA GLY A 111 2.69 -21.81 -10.58
C GLY A 111 2.32 -20.47 -11.22
N VAL A 112 3.02 -20.12 -12.30
CA VAL A 112 2.89 -18.81 -12.98
C VAL A 112 1.51 -18.58 -13.59
N THR A 113 0.73 -19.64 -13.84
CA THR A 113 -0.61 -19.55 -14.40
C THR A 113 -1.69 -19.25 -13.36
N PHE A 114 -1.34 -19.24 -12.07
CA PHE A 114 -2.26 -18.99 -10.95
C PHE A 114 -3.20 -17.81 -11.17
N TYR A 115 -2.68 -16.67 -11.62
CA TYR A 115 -3.50 -15.47 -11.86
C TYR A 115 -4.54 -15.64 -12.97
N ASN A 116 -4.32 -16.58 -13.88
CA ASN A 116 -5.23 -16.86 -15.00
C ASN A 116 -6.26 -17.95 -14.66
N TRP A 117 -6.21 -18.55 -13.47
CA TRP A 117 -7.19 -19.55 -13.05
C TRP A 117 -8.59 -18.92 -12.95
N GLN A 118 -9.60 -19.67 -13.39
CA GLN A 118 -10.99 -19.26 -13.26
C GLN A 118 -11.42 -19.38 -11.80
N LEU A 119 -12.18 -18.41 -11.31
CA LEU A 119 -12.61 -18.39 -9.92
C LEU A 119 -13.50 -19.59 -9.59
N LYS A 120 -14.29 -20.07 -10.55
CA LYS A 120 -15.16 -21.24 -10.38
C LYS A 120 -14.40 -22.55 -10.16
N ASP A 121 -13.20 -22.67 -10.72
CA ASP A 121 -12.37 -23.87 -10.59
C ASP A 121 -11.69 -23.91 -9.21
N VAL A 122 -11.39 -22.73 -8.65
CA VAL A 122 -10.77 -22.59 -7.32
C VAL A 122 -11.81 -22.66 -6.21
N PHE A 123 -12.94 -21.95 -6.38
CA PHE A 123 -14.02 -21.86 -5.40
C PHE A 123 -15.26 -22.62 -5.87
N TRP A 124 -15.09 -23.92 -6.12
CA TRP A 124 -16.12 -24.82 -6.64
C TRP A 124 -17.38 -24.92 -5.76
N PHE A 125 -17.27 -24.58 -4.47
CA PHE A 125 -18.38 -24.61 -3.52
C PHE A 125 -19.26 -23.34 -3.56
N LEU A 126 -18.87 -22.30 -4.29
CA LEU A 126 -19.66 -21.08 -4.46
C LEU A 126 -20.55 -21.15 -5.70
N PRO A 127 -21.74 -20.55 -5.68
CA PRO A 127 -22.62 -20.45 -6.85
C PRO A 127 -21.91 -19.84 -8.07
N GLU A 128 -22.14 -20.41 -9.26
CA GLU A 128 -21.52 -19.94 -10.51
C GLU A 128 -21.92 -18.50 -10.87
N ILE A 129 -23.03 -17.99 -10.36
CA ILE A 129 -23.39 -16.57 -10.49
C ILE A 129 -22.34 -15.63 -9.84
N ILE A 130 -21.62 -16.10 -8.82
CA ILE A 130 -20.58 -15.36 -8.11
C ILE A 130 -19.20 -15.58 -8.75
N THR A 131 -18.94 -16.77 -9.31
CA THR A 131 -17.59 -17.18 -9.75
C THR A 131 -17.42 -17.29 -11.27
N GLY A 132 -18.50 -17.36 -12.03
CA GLY A 132 -18.53 -17.77 -13.44
C GLY A 132 -17.75 -16.91 -14.43
N PRO A 133 -17.81 -15.56 -14.37
CA PRO A 133 -17.11 -14.71 -15.34
C PRO A 133 -15.73 -14.23 -14.89
N PHE A 134 -15.29 -14.58 -13.67
CA PHE A 134 -14.12 -13.96 -13.04
C PHE A 134 -12.90 -14.88 -13.03
N THR A 135 -11.73 -14.29 -13.27
CA THR A 135 -10.43 -14.92 -13.04
C THR A 135 -9.84 -14.44 -11.71
N MET A 136 -8.86 -15.18 -11.17
CA MET A 136 -8.09 -14.75 -10.00
C MET A 136 -7.52 -13.34 -10.21
N ARG A 137 -6.97 -13.07 -11.40
CA ARG A 137 -6.48 -11.76 -11.80
C ARG A 137 -7.54 -10.66 -11.71
N SER A 138 -8.73 -10.85 -12.30
CA SER A 138 -9.77 -9.81 -12.28
C SER A 138 -10.24 -9.49 -10.86
N VAL A 139 -10.32 -10.51 -10.00
CA VAL A 139 -10.68 -10.32 -8.59
C VAL A 139 -9.59 -9.57 -7.84
N ILE A 140 -8.32 -9.94 -8.02
CA ILE A 140 -7.19 -9.27 -7.36
C ILE A 140 -7.07 -7.82 -7.80
N ILE A 141 -7.24 -7.53 -9.10
CA ILE A 141 -7.27 -6.15 -9.61
C ILE A 141 -8.39 -5.37 -8.95
N ALA A 142 -9.60 -5.91 -8.91
CA ALA A 142 -10.73 -5.25 -8.28
C ALA A 142 -10.45 -4.97 -6.79
N ILE A 143 -9.99 -5.98 -6.03
CA ILE A 143 -9.64 -5.83 -4.62
C ILE A 143 -8.61 -4.71 -4.45
N LEU A 144 -7.47 -4.78 -5.12
CA LEU A 144 -6.39 -3.79 -4.99
C LEU A 144 -6.89 -2.37 -5.32
N LEU A 145 -7.63 -2.21 -6.42
CA LEU A 145 -8.16 -0.90 -6.83
C LEU A 145 -9.17 -0.36 -5.82
N TYR A 146 -10.13 -1.17 -5.37
CA TYR A 146 -11.14 -0.72 -4.41
C TYR A 146 -10.54 -0.43 -3.04
N THR A 147 -9.67 -1.31 -2.52
CA THR A 147 -9.02 -1.10 -1.23
C THR A 147 -8.13 0.13 -1.25
N GLY A 148 -7.39 0.38 -2.34
CA GLY A 148 -6.54 1.56 -2.49
C GLY A 148 -7.33 2.87 -2.48
N VAL A 149 -8.48 2.91 -3.17
CA VAL A 149 -9.38 4.08 -3.14
C VAL A 149 -9.96 4.29 -1.74
N ILE A 150 -10.51 3.23 -1.13
CA ILE A 150 -11.11 3.32 0.21
C ILE A 150 -10.08 3.81 1.22
N PHE A 151 -8.88 3.24 1.23
CA PHE A 151 -7.80 3.65 2.11
C PHE A 151 -7.45 5.13 1.93
N SER A 152 -7.29 5.58 0.68
CA SER A 152 -7.00 6.97 0.36
C SER A 152 -8.11 7.93 0.82
N VAL A 153 -9.38 7.54 0.67
CA VAL A 153 -10.53 8.33 1.13
C VAL A 153 -10.55 8.41 2.66
N VAL A 154 -10.28 7.32 3.37
CA VAL A 154 -10.23 7.33 4.84
C VAL A 154 -9.10 8.22 5.35
N LEU A 155 -7.91 8.16 4.73
CA LEU A 155 -6.80 9.07 5.06
C LEU A 155 -7.18 10.53 4.78
N LEU A 156 -7.85 10.80 3.66
CA LEU A 156 -8.28 12.16 3.33
C LEU A 156 -9.31 12.71 4.34
N VAL A 157 -10.28 11.90 4.75
CA VAL A 157 -11.23 12.29 5.82
C VAL A 157 -10.50 12.53 7.13
N THR A 158 -9.54 11.66 7.47
CA THR A 158 -8.71 11.79 8.68
C THR A 158 -7.93 13.10 8.66
N LEU A 159 -7.32 13.46 7.52
CA LEU A 159 -6.67 14.74 7.31
C LEU A 159 -7.60 15.92 7.65
N PHE A 160 -8.80 15.97 7.07
CA PHE A 160 -9.73 17.07 7.32
C PHE A 160 -10.15 17.18 8.79
N VAL A 161 -10.44 16.05 9.45
CA VAL A 161 -10.83 16.03 10.87
C VAL A 161 -9.67 16.52 11.75
N ARG A 162 -8.48 15.95 11.58
CA ARG A 162 -7.31 16.27 12.42
C ARG A 162 -6.82 17.71 12.25
N VAL A 163 -6.83 18.23 11.01
CA VAL A 163 -6.45 19.62 10.73
C VAL A 163 -7.41 20.58 11.42
N LYS A 164 -8.72 20.29 11.42
CA LYS A 164 -9.72 21.10 12.10
C LYS A 164 -9.51 21.09 13.62
N ASP A 165 -9.28 19.93 14.21
CA ASP A 165 -9.04 19.79 15.65
C ASP A 165 -7.76 20.53 16.09
N THR A 166 -6.70 20.45 15.28
CA THR A 166 -5.43 21.13 15.56
C THR A 166 -5.61 22.65 15.55
N LYS A 167 -6.33 23.20 14.56
CA LYS A 167 -6.65 24.62 14.50
C LYS A 167 -7.49 25.09 15.68
N ALA A 168 -8.46 24.28 16.12
CA ALA A 168 -9.30 24.60 17.27
C ALA A 168 -8.48 24.70 18.58
N ARG A 169 -7.49 23.82 18.77
CA ARG A 169 -6.59 23.86 19.94
C ARG A 169 -5.67 25.09 19.97
N LEU A 170 -5.25 25.58 18.80
CA LEU A 170 -4.38 26.77 18.69
C LEU A 170 -5.15 28.10 18.85
N SER A 171 -6.49 28.06 18.77
CA SER A 171 -7.36 29.23 18.94
C SER A 171 -7.91 29.44 20.36
N CYS A 172 -7.60 28.56 21.31
CA CYS A 172 -7.87 28.71 22.74
C CYS A 172 -6.60 29.09 23.48
#